data_AF-A0A397TNJ3-F1
#
_entry.id   AF-A0A397TNJ3-F1
#
_cell.length_a   1.000
_cell.length_b   1.000
_cell.length_c   1.000
_cell.angle_alpha   90.00
_cell.angle_beta   90.00
_cell.angle_gamma   90.00
#
_symmetry.space_group_name_H-M   'P 1'
#
loop_
_entity.id
_entity.type
_entity.pdbx_description
1 polymer ?
#
loop_
_entity_poly.entity_id
_entity_poly.type
_entity_poly.pdbx_seq_one_letter_code
_entity_poly.pdbx_strand_id
1 'polypeptide(L)'
;CGFGTWLIDMATDYPTTDFVGVGLCPHQFPSQIPKNVKFTQANILSGLPFEDNEFDFVRLCYFANSLACCEWEPIIRELIRVTKPGGWIEFVEPDLVPLNMGPKFTILMDACE
;
A
#
# COMPACT_ATOMS: atom_id res chain seq x y z
N CYS A 1 -4.80 1.10 -0.09
CA CYS A 1 -4.72 2.31 -0.92
C CYS A 1 -5.21 3.60 -0.22
N GLY A 2 -5.75 3.54 1.00
CA GLY A 2 -6.33 4.71 1.67
C GLY A 2 -7.39 5.38 0.80
N PHE A 3 -7.36 6.72 0.74
CA PHE A 3 -8.22 7.54 -0.14
C PHE A 3 -7.81 7.52 -1.62
N GLY A 4 -6.78 6.77 -2.01
CA GLY A 4 -6.40 6.60 -3.40
C GLY A 4 -5.68 7.79 -4.04
N THR A 5 -5.31 8.84 -3.29
CA THR A 5 -4.65 10.05 -3.80
C THR A 5 -3.44 9.73 -4.68
N TRP A 6 -2.53 8.88 -4.19
CA TRP A 6 -1.34 8.48 -4.95
C TRP A 6 -1.69 7.82 -6.29
N LEU A 7 -2.72 6.96 -6.32
CA LEU A 7 -3.15 6.32 -7.57
C LEU A 7 -3.72 7.33 -8.56
N ILE A 8 -4.48 8.32 -8.08
CA ILE A 8 -5.06 9.37 -8.94
C ILE A 8 -3.97 10.25 -9.53
N ASP A 9 -2.99 10.66 -8.73
CA ASP A 9 -1.86 11.48 -9.18
C ASP A 9 -1.06 10.71 -10.25
N MET A 10 -0.69 9.46 -9.96
CA MET A 10 0.04 8.62 -10.91
C MET A 10 -0.76 8.33 -12.19
N ALA A 11 -2.06 8.08 -12.08
CA ALA A 11 -2.91 7.87 -13.24
C ALA A 11 -3.04 9.10 -14.14
N THR A 12 -2.92 10.29 -13.56
CA THR A 12 -2.91 11.56 -14.28
C THR A 12 -1.60 11.75 -15.05
N ASP A 13 -0.46 11.44 -14.41
CA ASP A 13 0.86 11.56 -15.02
C ASP A 13 1.15 10.46 -16.07
N TYR A 14 0.56 9.27 -15.90
CA TYR A 14 0.75 8.11 -16.77
C TYR A 14 -0.57 7.63 -17.39
N PRO A 15 -1.17 8.39 -18.34
CA PRO A 15 -2.52 8.15 -18.84
C PRO A 15 -2.68 6.86 -19.65
N THR A 16 -1.58 6.22 -20.09
CA THR A 16 -1.58 4.95 -20.82
C THR A 16 -1.37 3.73 -19.92
N THR A 17 -1.22 3.94 -18.61
CA THR A 17 -1.00 2.88 -17.62
C THR A 17 -2.29 2.68 -16.84
N ASP A 18 -2.66 1.42 -16.60
CA ASP A 18 -3.80 1.06 -15.76
C ASP A 18 -3.37 0.93 -14.29
N PHE A 19 -4.20 1.43 -13.39
CA PHE A 19 -3.96 1.47 -11.96
C PHE A 19 -5.10 0.78 -11.20
N VAL A 20 -4.74 -0.01 -10.19
CA VAL A 20 -5.71 -0.69 -9.31
C VAL A 20 -5.43 -0.34 -7.86
N GLY A 21 -6.44 0.21 -7.18
CA GLY A 21 -6.42 0.46 -5.75
C GLY A 21 -7.13 -0.62 -4.96
N VAL A 22 -6.43 -1.18 -3.97
CA VAL A 22 -7.00 -2.18 -3.06
C VAL A 22 -7.20 -1.59 -1.67
N GLY A 23 -8.40 -1.78 -1.09
CA GLY A 23 -8.69 -1.36 0.28
C GLY A 23 -9.85 -2.10 0.93
N LEU A 24 -9.92 -2.05 2.26
CA LEU A 24 -10.96 -2.72 3.06
C LEU A 24 -12.29 -1.95 3.07
N CYS A 25 -12.23 -0.62 2.95
CA CYS A 25 -13.32 0.30 3.22
C CYS A 25 -13.77 1.03 1.94
N PRO A 26 -14.77 0.53 1.20
CA PRO A 26 -15.21 1.13 -0.06
C PRO A 26 -15.68 2.58 0.06
N HIS A 27 -16.18 2.98 1.23
CA HIS A 27 -16.61 4.36 1.49
C HIS A 27 -15.45 5.36 1.51
N GLN A 28 -14.20 4.89 1.64
CA GLN A 28 -13.00 5.73 1.51
C GLN A 28 -12.58 5.91 0.05
N PHE A 29 -13.15 5.15 -0.89
CA PHE A 29 -12.80 5.27 -2.29
C PHE A 29 -13.34 6.60 -2.87
N PRO A 30 -12.53 7.30 -3.66
CA PRO A 30 -12.93 8.55 -4.29
C PRO A 30 -14.08 8.33 -5.28
N SER A 31 -15.02 9.27 -5.32
CA SER A 31 -16.18 9.21 -6.23
C SER A 31 -15.84 9.62 -7.66
N GLN A 32 -14.82 10.46 -7.84
CA GLN A 32 -14.32 10.91 -9.13
C GLN A 32 -12.92 10.33 -9.34
N ILE A 33 -12.79 9.43 -10.33
CA ILE A 33 -11.55 8.71 -10.62
C ILE A 33 -11.21 8.80 -12.10
N PRO A 34 -9.93 8.88 -12.48
CA PRO A 34 -9.51 8.75 -13.88
C PRO A 34 -9.98 7.42 -14.49
N LYS A 35 -10.15 7.39 -15.82
CA LYS A 35 -10.67 6.20 -16.53
C LYS A 35 -9.75 4.97 -16.42
N ASN A 36 -8.46 5.21 -16.23
CA ASN A 36 -7.42 4.20 -16.05
C ASN A 36 -7.19 3.83 -14.57
N VAL A 37 -8.12 4.17 -13.67
CA VAL A 37 -8.08 3.75 -12.26
C VAL A 37 -9.30 2.89 -11.94
N LYS A 38 -9.08 1.78 -11.24
CA LYS A 38 -10.14 0.96 -10.64
C LYS A 38 -9.87 0.74 -9.16
N PHE A 39 -10.93 0.63 -8.36
CA PHE A 39 -10.83 0.28 -6.95
C PHE A 39 -11.50 -1.06 -6.69
N THR A 40 -10.81 -1.90 -5.90
CA THR A 40 -11.25 -3.24 -5.53
C THR A 40 -11.29 -3.34 -4.01
N GLN A 41 -12.42 -3.77 -3.48
CA GLN A 41 -12.52 -4.10 -2.06
C GLN A 41 -11.90 -5.47 -1.81
N ALA A 42 -10.83 -5.53 -1.01
CA ALA A 42 -10.24 -6.81 -0.60
C ALA A 42 -9.45 -6.65 0.71
N ASN A 43 -9.31 -7.76 1.43
CA ASN A 43 -8.41 -7.89 2.56
C ASN A 43 -7.15 -8.63 2.13
N ILE A 44 -5.99 -7.98 2.18
CA ILE A 44 -4.72 -8.59 1.81
C ILE A 44 -4.38 -9.84 2.64
N LEU A 45 -4.85 -9.90 3.90
CA LEU A 45 -4.68 -11.06 4.78
C LEU A 45 -5.51 -12.28 4.34
N SER A 46 -6.52 -12.07 3.50
CA SER A 46 -7.40 -13.12 2.98
C SER A 46 -7.06 -13.52 1.55
N GLY A 47 -5.99 -12.96 0.98
CA GLY A 47 -5.65 -13.07 -0.44
C GLY A 47 -6.30 -11.97 -1.28
N LEU A 48 -5.60 -11.60 -2.35
CA LEU A 48 -6.03 -10.61 -3.31
C LEU A 48 -6.79 -11.29 -4.47
N PRO A 49 -7.90 -10.71 -4.95
CA PRO A 49 -8.73 -11.28 -6.00
C PRO A 49 -8.15 -11.02 -7.40
N PHE A 50 -6.87 -11.34 -7.58
CA PHE A 50 -6.09 -11.14 -8.80
C PHE A 50 -5.37 -12.43 -9.16
N GLU A 51 -5.13 -12.59 -10.46
CA GLU A 51 -4.42 -13.74 -11.00
C GLU A 51 -2.92 -13.65 -10.65
N ASP A 52 -2.24 -14.79 -10.81
CA ASP A 52 -0.79 -14.84 -10.68
C ASP A 52 -0.15 -13.99 -11.79
N ASN A 53 0.89 -13.22 -11.46
CA ASN A 53 1.64 -12.41 -12.41
C ASN A 53 0.77 -11.38 -13.16
N GLU A 54 -0.18 -10.74 -12.49
CA GLU A 54 -1.08 -9.76 -13.10
C GLU A 54 -0.43 -8.36 -13.21
N PHE A 55 0.34 -7.94 -12.21
CA PHE A 55 0.87 -6.57 -12.10
C PHE A 55 2.37 -6.46 -12.40
N ASP A 56 2.76 -5.43 -13.14
CA ASP A 56 4.17 -5.09 -13.38
C ASP A 56 4.81 -4.36 -12.19
N PHE A 57 3.99 -3.66 -11.39
CA PHE A 57 4.41 -2.89 -10.22
C PHE A 57 3.35 -2.98 -9.13
N VAL A 58 3.77 -3.33 -7.91
CA VAL A 58 2.89 -3.45 -6.74
C VAL A 58 3.45 -2.59 -5.61
N ARG A 59 2.58 -1.79 -4.99
CA ARG A 59 2.95 -0.87 -3.91
C ARG A 59 2.16 -1.16 -2.64
N LEU A 60 2.89 -1.41 -1.55
CA LEU A 60 2.35 -1.46 -0.19
C LEU A 60 2.85 -0.24 0.58
N CYS A 61 1.96 0.46 1.28
CA CYS A 61 2.27 1.74 1.90
C CYS A 61 1.55 1.91 3.23
N TYR A 62 2.30 2.23 4.29
CA TYR A 62 1.85 2.48 5.66
C TYR A 62 1.13 1.29 6.34
N PHE A 63 1.69 0.09 6.23
CA PHE A 63 1.20 -1.13 6.87
C PHE A 63 2.00 -1.55 8.12
N ALA A 64 3.17 -0.97 8.39
CA ALA A 64 4.06 -1.35 9.50
C ALA A 64 3.36 -1.41 10.87
N ASN A 65 2.46 -0.47 11.14
CA ASN A 65 1.71 -0.41 12.40
C ASN A 65 0.35 -1.12 12.36
N SER A 66 -0.04 -1.68 11.21
CA SER A 66 -1.34 -2.32 11.01
C SER A 66 -1.25 -3.84 10.94
N LEU A 67 -0.05 -4.40 10.92
CA LEU A 67 0.21 -5.83 10.75
C LEU A 67 1.10 -6.36 11.88
N ALA A 68 0.75 -7.54 12.40
CA ALA A 68 1.62 -8.29 13.28
C ALA A 68 2.81 -8.88 12.51
N CYS A 69 3.93 -9.13 13.20
CA CYS A 69 5.14 -9.70 12.58
C CYS A 69 4.88 -11.01 11.81
N CYS A 70 3.96 -11.86 12.30
CA CYS A 70 3.61 -13.11 11.65
C CYS A 70 2.77 -12.96 10.38
N GLU A 71 2.14 -11.79 10.16
CA GLU A 71 1.28 -11.53 9.00
C GLU A 71 2.08 -11.06 7.77
N TRP A 72 3.32 -10.60 7.97
CA TRP A 72 4.16 -10.10 6.88
C TRP A 72 4.57 -11.18 5.89
N GLU A 73 4.93 -12.38 6.35
CA GLU A 73 5.33 -13.46 5.45
C GLU A 73 4.23 -13.84 4.45
N PRO A 74 2.98 -14.15 4.88
CA PRO A 74 1.92 -14.49 3.92
C PRO A 74 1.57 -13.30 3.00
N ILE A 75 1.63 -12.07 3.50
CA ILE A 75 1.41 -10.87 2.67
C ILE A 75 2.49 -10.74 1.59
N ILE A 76 3.77 -10.89 1.95
CA ILE A 76 4.86 -10.79 0.98
C ILE A 76 4.72 -11.88 -0.09
N ARG A 77 4.35 -13.12 0.30
CA ARG A 77 4.08 -14.20 -0.65
C ARG A 77 2.94 -13.84 -1.60
N GLU A 78 1.88 -13.23 -1.08
CA GLU A 78 0.74 -12.80 -1.89
C GLU A 78 1.10 -11.66 -2.85
N LEU A 79 1.89 -10.68 -2.40
CA LEU A 79 2.41 -9.62 -3.27
C LEU A 79 3.31 -10.17 -4.37
N ILE A 80 4.17 -11.15 -4.05
CA ILE A 80 5.00 -11.85 -5.04
C ILE A 80 4.14 -12.59 -6.06
N ARG A 81 3.10 -13.31 -5.60
CA ARG A 81 2.20 -14.08 -6.47
C ARG A 81 1.56 -13.22 -7.54
N VAL A 82 1.02 -12.05 -7.17
CA VAL A 82 0.33 -11.16 -8.12
C VAL A 82 1.28 -10.31 -8.97
N THR A 83 2.58 -10.28 -8.64
CA THR A 83 3.59 -9.51 -9.38
C THR A 83 4.22 -10.37 -10.46
N LYS A 84 4.36 -9.83 -11.68
CA LYS A 84 5.01 -10.52 -12.80
C LYS A 84 6.47 -10.85 -12.49
N PRO A 85 7.05 -11.90 -13.11
CA PRO A 85 8.49 -12.14 -13.03
C PRO A 85 9.23 -10.95 -13.64
N GLY A 86 10.14 -10.33 -12.86
CA GLY A 86 10.85 -9.10 -13.26
C GLY A 86 10.09 -7.81 -12.96
N GLY A 87 8.86 -7.89 -12.43
CA GLY A 87 8.14 -6.76 -11.87
C GLY A 87 8.71 -6.31 -10.52
N TRP A 88 8.15 -5.22 -9.99
CA TRP A 88 8.64 -4.57 -8.78
C TRP A 88 7.61 -4.58 -7.67
N ILE A 89 8.08 -4.78 -6.44
CA ILE A 89 7.30 -4.59 -5.21
C ILE A 89 7.95 -3.46 -4.43
N GLU A 90 7.20 -2.39 -4.18
CA GLU A 90 7.63 -1.25 -3.39
C GLU A 90 6.96 -1.27 -2.01
N PHE A 91 7.76 -1.19 -0.96
CA PHE A 91 7.30 -0.97 0.41
C PHE A 91 7.61 0.47 0.82
N VAL A 92 6.58 1.21 1.21
CA VAL A 92 6.70 2.58 1.72
C VAL A 92 6.25 2.59 3.17
N GLU A 93 7.23 2.41 4.06
CA GLU A 93 7.02 2.34 5.50
C GLU A 93 7.87 3.40 6.21
N PRO A 94 7.39 3.96 7.33
CA PRO A 94 8.21 4.78 8.19
C PRO A 94 9.26 3.90 8.91
N ASP A 95 10.37 4.50 9.28
CA ASP A 95 11.27 3.89 10.26
C ASP A 95 10.50 3.69 11.57
N LEU A 96 10.44 2.44 12.05
CA LEU A 96 9.75 2.09 13.30
C LEU A 96 10.43 2.71 14.52
N VAL A 97 11.74 2.95 14.42
CA VAL A 97 12.53 3.64 15.45
C VAL A 97 12.89 5.01 14.88
N PRO A 98 12.41 6.10 15.50
CA PRO A 98 12.73 7.44 15.04
C PRO A 98 14.25 7.69 15.11
N LEU A 99 14.85 8.03 13.99
CA LEU A 99 16.26 8.41 13.91
C LEU A 99 16.42 9.94 13.98
N ASN A 100 17.48 10.43 14.62
CA ASN A 100 17.81 11.86 14.71
C ASN A 100 16.69 12.73 15.30
N MET A 101 16.04 12.25 16.37
CA MET A 101 14.95 12.98 17.02
C MET A 101 15.38 14.36 17.50
N GLY A 102 14.61 15.38 17.15
CA GLY A 102 14.76 16.71 17.73
C GLY A 102 14.32 16.71 19.21
N PRO A 103 14.80 17.66 20.03
CA PRO A 103 14.58 17.66 21.48
C PRO A 103 13.11 17.67 21.90
N LYS A 104 12.21 18.23 21.07
CA LYS A 104 10.76 18.22 21.34
C LYS A 104 10.12 16.86 21.05
N PHE A 105 10.64 16.13 20.06
CA PHE A 105 10.11 14.83 19.69
C PHE A 105 10.56 13.76 20.70
N THR A 106 11.76 13.89 21.27
CA THR A 106 12.21 13.06 22.41
C THR A 106 11.24 13.14 23.59
N ILE A 107 10.80 14.35 23.97
CA ILE A 107 9.82 14.54 25.06
C ILE A 107 8.51 13.77 24.80
N LEU A 108 8.06 13.73 23.54
CA LEU A 108 6.86 12.98 23.18
C LEU A 108 7.07 11.47 23.32
N MET A 109 8.21 10.95 22.87
CA MET A 109 8.51 9.52 22.96
C MET A 109 8.67 9.05 24.41
N ASP A 110 9.38 9.82 25.25
CA ASP A 110 9.55 9.52 26.67
C ASP A 110 8.22 9.54 27.46
N ALA A 111 7.22 10.30 26.98
CA ALA A 111 5.89 10.34 27.58
C ALA A 111 4.99 9.15 27.19
N CYS A 112 5.38 8.39 26.16
CA CYS A 112 4.66 7.22 25.67
C CYS A 112 5.22 5.88 26.18
N GLU A 113 6.36 5.90 26.89
CA GLU A 113 6.89 4.77 27.66
C GLU A 113 6.27 4.70 29.07
#